data_AF-D7CGT3-F1
#
_entry.id   AF-D7CGT3-F1
#
_cell.length_a   1.000
_cell.length_b   1.000
_cell.length_c   1.000
_cell.angle_alpha   90.00
_cell.angle_beta   90.00
_cell.angle_gamma   90.00
#
_symmetry.space_group_name_H-M   'P 1'
#
loop_
_entity.id
_entity.type
_entity.pdbx_description
1 polymer ?
#
loop_
_entity_poly.entity_id
_entity_poly.type
_entity_poly.pdbx_seq_one_letter_code
_entity_poly.pdbx_strand_id
1 'polypeptide(L)'
;MDEATGTSADPASSDAAEGTSKAALDTVLDAADRPSAWARALPPLIDQHSHGALHGELGLGSFEAHLAAAVGSGTAAPAGTTFFDSWTGLAVRRWCPPLLGLEAHCAPVRYLARRRELGAYRAGRLLLRGAGIGAFLLESGSPGEFTSADELAAAADGPVHEVIRLEPLAQEVADTSGSVDSFIGNTAEALYAAAQHATAFAVGITFCDETPPDPREVRRAADRWLGGRTPRARPTDPALLQHLLWSAVASGLPVQLHCADPQPLAGFLRATAGAGTDLVLLPSRPHHRRAAQLAAAFAHVYADAGPRPGETLGEAPFGKLLFSTGARALPELYVTGARLFVRSMARLASEWVADGFCTRPEARRIAALVAAGTARRVYRLDAAASGTG
;
A
#
# COMPACT_ATOMS: atom_id res chain seq x y z
N MET A 1 -52.97 -12.82 60.92
CA MET A 1 -52.18 -11.82 61.65
C MET A 1 -50.76 -12.32 61.56
N ASP A 2 -50.04 -11.74 60.61
CA ASP A 2 -48.66 -12.03 60.26
C ASP A 2 -47.71 -11.85 61.44
N GLU A 3 -46.66 -12.65 61.49
CA GLU A 3 -45.31 -12.12 61.70
C GLU A 3 -44.23 -13.10 61.22
N ALA A 4 -43.43 -12.59 60.27
CA ALA A 4 -42.17 -13.16 59.79
C ALA A 4 -41.05 -12.93 60.82
N THR A 5 -40.00 -13.75 60.87
CA THR A 5 -38.64 -13.49 60.32
C THR A 5 -37.69 -14.46 61.06
N GLY A 6 -36.55 -14.95 60.58
CA GLY A 6 -35.80 -14.82 59.35
C GLY A 6 -34.64 -15.83 59.42
N THR A 7 -34.17 -16.34 58.27
CA THR A 7 -32.96 -17.16 58.18
C THR A 7 -32.04 -16.48 57.18
N SER A 8 -30.83 -16.13 57.63
CA SER A 8 -29.76 -15.55 56.82
C SER A 8 -29.12 -16.62 55.95
N ALA A 9 -28.90 -16.32 54.68
CA ALA A 9 -27.98 -17.05 53.82
C ALA A 9 -27.00 -16.04 53.19
N ASP A 10 -25.71 -16.25 53.46
CA ASP A 10 -24.59 -15.62 52.76
C ASP A 10 -24.52 -16.08 51.29
N PRO A 11 -24.17 -15.20 50.33
CA PRO A 11 -23.70 -15.62 49.02
C PRO A 11 -22.21 -15.29 48.88
N ALA A 12 -21.35 -16.28 49.08
CA ALA A 12 -19.95 -16.22 48.63
C ALA A 12 -19.66 -17.41 47.72
N SER A 13 -19.86 -17.25 46.41
CA SER A 13 -19.19 -18.04 45.36
C SER A 13 -19.66 -17.62 43.96
N SER A 14 -19.23 -16.44 43.50
CA SER A 14 -19.39 -16.03 42.09
C SER A 14 -18.05 -15.66 41.43
N ASP A 15 -17.02 -15.29 42.19
CA ASP A 15 -15.77 -14.74 41.63
C ASP A 15 -14.78 -15.78 41.07
N ALA A 16 -14.89 -17.06 41.44
CA ALA A 16 -13.92 -18.08 41.01
C ALA A 16 -14.18 -18.61 39.58
N ALA A 17 -15.43 -18.56 39.10
CA ALA A 17 -15.79 -19.04 37.77
C ALA A 17 -15.49 -18.01 36.66
N GLU A 18 -15.60 -16.72 36.97
CA GLU A 18 -15.29 -15.62 36.02
C GLU A 18 -13.79 -15.47 35.78
N GLY A 19 -12.95 -15.66 36.81
CA GLY A 19 -11.48 -15.59 36.68
C GLY A 19 -10.89 -16.69 35.78
N THR A 20 -11.48 -17.88 35.79
CA THR A 20 -11.03 -19.03 35.00
C THR A 20 -11.41 -18.90 33.52
N SER A 21 -12.58 -18.33 33.24
CA SER A 21 -13.06 -18.03 31.88
C SER A 21 -12.26 -16.90 31.22
N LYS A 22 -11.95 -15.83 31.97
CA LYS A 22 -11.12 -14.73 31.49
C LYS A 22 -9.68 -15.16 31.23
N ALA A 23 -9.06 -15.95 32.12
CA ALA A 23 -7.73 -16.49 31.89
C ALA A 23 -7.67 -17.47 30.71
N ALA A 24 -8.73 -18.25 30.47
CA ALA A 24 -8.83 -19.11 29.29
C ALA A 24 -9.05 -18.32 27.99
N LEU A 25 -9.85 -17.24 28.03
CA LEU A 25 -10.03 -16.31 26.92
C LEU A 25 -8.76 -15.51 26.61
N ASP A 26 -8.06 -15.01 27.63
CA ASP A 26 -6.77 -14.34 27.50
C ASP A 26 -5.70 -15.32 26.99
N THR A 27 -5.73 -16.59 27.41
CA THR A 27 -4.85 -17.64 26.88
C THR A 27 -5.19 -18.02 25.45
N VAL A 28 -6.46 -18.00 25.03
CA VAL A 28 -6.89 -18.23 23.65
C VAL A 28 -6.58 -17.03 22.75
N LEU A 29 -6.66 -15.80 23.28
CA LEU A 29 -6.29 -14.55 22.61
C LEU A 29 -4.75 -14.40 22.49
N ASP A 30 -3.98 -14.83 23.49
CA ASP A 30 -2.51 -14.94 23.44
C ASP A 30 -2.03 -16.14 22.60
N ALA A 31 -2.77 -17.25 22.58
CA ALA A 31 -2.49 -18.37 21.67
C ALA A 31 -2.75 -18.00 20.21
N ALA A 32 -3.76 -17.16 19.93
CA ALA A 32 -3.99 -16.55 18.62
C ALA A 32 -2.91 -15.51 18.22
N ASP A 33 -2.02 -15.15 19.16
CA ASP A 33 -0.86 -14.27 19.00
C ASP A 33 0.47 -15.00 18.87
N ARG A 34 0.45 -16.32 18.65
CA ARG A 34 1.56 -17.02 17.97
C ARG A 34 1.21 -17.27 16.50
N PRO A 35 1.23 -16.27 15.61
CA PRO A 35 1.70 -16.53 14.26
C PRO A 35 3.10 -17.14 14.45
N SER A 36 3.19 -18.47 14.30
CA SER A 36 4.32 -19.36 14.58
C SER A 36 5.71 -18.79 14.19
N ALA A 37 6.79 -19.48 14.57
CA ALA A 37 8.16 -19.23 14.09
C ALA A 37 8.30 -18.92 12.57
N TRP A 38 7.27 -19.23 11.76
CA TRP A 38 7.09 -18.78 10.38
C TRP A 38 7.17 -17.24 10.17
N ALA A 39 6.55 -16.42 11.04
CA ALA A 39 6.49 -14.95 10.84
C ALA A 39 7.86 -14.30 10.96
N ARG A 40 8.66 -14.84 11.90
CA ARG A 40 10.06 -14.44 12.13
C ARG A 40 11.01 -14.95 11.05
N ALA A 41 10.54 -15.81 10.13
CA ALA A 41 11.34 -16.39 9.06
C ALA A 41 11.14 -15.70 7.71
N LEU A 42 10.22 -14.73 7.60
CA LEU A 42 10.11 -13.93 6.39
C LEU A 42 11.28 -12.95 6.30
N PRO A 43 11.82 -12.70 5.09
CA PRO A 43 12.75 -11.59 4.90
C PRO A 43 12.03 -10.26 5.21
N PRO A 44 12.79 -9.17 5.46
CA PRO A 44 12.22 -7.84 5.47
C PRO A 44 11.37 -7.61 4.20
N LEU A 45 10.15 -7.10 4.39
CA LEU A 45 9.20 -6.90 3.31
C LEU A 45 9.70 -5.80 2.37
N ILE A 46 9.31 -5.86 1.10
CA ILE A 46 9.45 -4.72 0.18
C ILE A 46 8.07 -4.22 -0.13
N ASP A 47 7.78 -3.01 0.33
CA ASP A 47 6.52 -2.33 0.05
C ASP A 47 6.58 -1.74 -1.35
N GLN A 48 5.99 -2.42 -2.33
CA GLN A 48 6.09 -2.03 -3.74
C GLN A 48 5.27 -0.79 -4.08
N HIS A 49 4.34 -0.37 -3.22
CA HIS A 49 3.52 0.80 -3.47
C HIS A 49 3.06 1.44 -2.17
N SER A 50 3.58 2.65 -1.91
CA SER A 50 3.17 3.51 -0.81
C SER A 50 3.34 4.99 -1.15
N HIS A 51 2.90 5.86 -0.23
CA HIS A 51 3.02 7.31 -0.31
C HIS A 51 3.62 7.88 0.98
N GLY A 52 4.09 9.13 0.93
CA GLY A 52 4.68 9.79 2.10
C GLY A 52 3.73 9.88 3.30
N ALA A 53 4.34 10.06 4.48
CA ALA A 53 3.64 10.32 5.73
C ALA A 53 3.51 11.83 5.99
N LEU A 54 2.59 12.23 6.87
CA LEU A 54 2.46 13.61 7.32
C LEU A 54 3.53 13.97 8.34
N HIS A 55 4.12 15.17 8.23
CA HIS A 55 5.12 15.69 9.18
C HIS A 55 4.52 16.09 10.54
N GLY A 56 3.21 16.32 10.61
CA GLY A 56 2.53 16.93 11.75
C GLY A 56 1.84 15.96 12.71
N GLU A 57 1.52 16.50 13.89
CA GLU A 57 0.60 15.85 14.82
C GLU A 57 -0.85 16.05 14.39
N LEU A 58 -1.67 15.03 14.64
CA LEU A 58 -3.07 15.03 14.26
C LEU A 58 -3.99 15.13 15.47
N GLY A 59 -5.07 15.90 15.31
CA GLY A 59 -6.27 15.84 16.15
C GLY A 59 -6.95 14.46 16.05
N LEU A 60 -7.86 14.15 16.97
CA LEU A 60 -8.66 12.92 16.86
C LEU A 60 -9.45 12.90 15.54
N GLY A 61 -10.14 14.00 15.21
CA GLY A 61 -10.94 14.11 13.99
C GLY A 61 -10.11 14.08 12.70
N SER A 62 -8.93 14.72 12.66
CA SER A 62 -8.08 14.67 11.46
C SER A 62 -7.43 13.30 11.27
N PHE A 63 -7.01 12.64 12.36
CA PHE A 63 -6.53 11.25 12.30
C PHE A 63 -7.62 10.31 11.79
N GLU A 64 -8.84 10.47 12.30
CA GLU A 64 -10.00 9.70 11.89
C GLU A 64 -10.35 9.92 10.41
N ALA A 65 -10.25 11.15 9.89
CA ALA A 65 -10.44 11.43 8.47
C ALA A 65 -9.43 10.67 7.59
N HIS A 66 -8.18 10.50 8.04
CA HIS A 66 -7.21 9.69 7.32
C HIS A 66 -7.50 8.18 7.44
N LEU A 67 -8.03 7.70 8.57
CA LEU A 67 -8.53 6.32 8.66
C LEU A 67 -9.72 6.09 7.70
N ALA A 68 -10.62 7.07 7.58
CA ALA A 68 -11.74 7.04 6.64
C ALA A 68 -11.23 6.91 5.21
N ALA A 69 -10.29 7.78 4.81
CA ALA A 69 -9.68 7.74 3.49
C ALA A 69 -8.98 6.40 3.20
N ALA A 70 -8.28 5.83 4.20
CA ALA A 70 -7.60 4.54 4.08
C ALA A 70 -8.55 3.36 3.84
N VAL A 71 -9.83 3.46 4.22
CA VAL A 71 -10.86 2.46 3.90
C VAL A 71 -11.71 2.82 2.68
N GLY A 72 -11.36 3.88 1.96
CA GLY A 72 -12.08 4.37 0.79
C GLY A 72 -13.34 5.18 1.11
N SER A 73 -13.49 5.64 2.36
CA SER A 73 -14.60 6.52 2.77
C SER A 73 -14.21 7.99 2.64
N GLY A 74 -15.05 8.77 1.94
CA GLY A 74 -14.97 10.23 1.90
C GLY A 74 -15.91 10.94 2.87
N THR A 75 -16.69 10.19 3.66
CA THR A 75 -17.69 10.73 4.59
C THR A 75 -17.30 10.48 6.04
N ALA A 76 -17.88 11.25 6.95
CA ALA A 76 -17.79 11.00 8.38
C ALA A 76 -18.33 9.60 8.74
N ALA A 77 -17.89 9.08 9.89
CA ALA A 77 -18.43 7.85 10.44
C ALA A 77 -19.94 8.02 10.74
N PRO A 78 -20.74 6.95 10.68
CA PRO A 78 -22.13 6.97 11.15
C PRO A 78 -22.25 7.59 12.54
N ALA A 79 -23.36 8.28 12.81
CA ALA A 79 -23.59 8.96 14.08
C ALA A 79 -23.39 8.01 15.29
N GLY A 80 -22.54 8.41 16.24
CA GLY A 80 -22.20 7.61 17.42
C GLY A 80 -21.12 6.54 17.21
N THR A 81 -20.51 6.46 16.03
CA THR A 81 -19.43 5.52 15.70
C THR A 81 -18.14 6.25 15.33
N THR A 82 -17.04 5.50 15.18
CA THR A 82 -15.76 6.05 14.73
C THR A 82 -15.07 5.14 13.71
N PHE A 83 -14.20 5.68 12.86
CA PHE A 83 -13.34 4.84 12.00
C PHE A 83 -12.29 4.04 12.79
N PHE A 84 -12.12 4.26 14.09
CA PHE A 84 -11.42 3.31 14.95
C PHE A 84 -12.14 1.95 15.06
N ASP A 85 -13.44 1.88 14.76
CA ASP A 85 -14.24 0.65 14.71
C ASP A 85 -14.15 -0.07 13.35
N SER A 86 -13.33 0.43 12.43
CA SER A 86 -13.02 -0.25 11.17
C SER A 86 -11.93 -1.31 11.36
N TRP A 87 -11.78 -2.23 10.39
CA TRP A 87 -10.66 -3.19 10.37
C TRP A 87 -9.30 -2.50 10.48
N THR A 88 -9.13 -1.35 9.83
CA THR A 88 -7.90 -0.55 9.90
C THR A 88 -7.73 0.05 11.30
N GLY A 89 -8.80 0.60 11.88
CA GLY A 89 -8.81 1.15 13.24
C GLY A 89 -8.46 0.10 14.31
N LEU A 90 -9.05 -1.09 14.23
CA LEU A 90 -8.73 -2.22 15.10
C LEU A 90 -7.27 -2.67 14.94
N ALA A 91 -6.76 -2.71 13.71
CA ALA A 91 -5.36 -3.03 13.44
C ALA A 91 -4.40 -1.97 14.04
N VAL A 92 -4.74 -0.68 13.93
CA VAL A 92 -3.97 0.41 14.55
C VAL A 92 -3.92 0.17 16.05
N ARG A 93 -5.08 0.01 16.70
CA ARG A 93 -5.16 -0.21 18.15
C ARG A 93 -4.43 -1.46 18.61
N ARG A 94 -4.39 -2.52 17.80
CA ARG A 94 -3.66 -3.75 18.14
C ARG A 94 -2.15 -3.57 18.07
N TRP A 95 -1.61 -3.00 16.99
CA TRP A 95 -0.18 -3.10 16.66
C TRP A 95 0.63 -1.82 16.82
N CYS A 96 0.02 -0.64 16.74
CA CYS A 96 0.74 0.63 16.83
C CYS A 96 1.09 1.04 18.28
N PRO A 97 0.17 0.96 19.27
CA PRO A 97 0.47 1.37 20.64
C PRO A 97 1.70 0.70 21.27
N PRO A 98 1.93 -0.62 21.13
CA PRO A 98 3.13 -1.27 21.66
C PRO A 98 4.44 -0.69 21.14
N LEU A 99 4.49 -0.25 19.88
CA LEU A 99 5.67 0.39 19.30
C LEU A 99 5.97 1.77 19.91
N LEU A 100 4.98 2.39 20.56
CA LEU A 100 5.10 3.67 21.25
C LEU A 100 5.19 3.54 22.78
N GLY A 101 5.31 2.29 23.29
CA GLY A 101 5.41 1.98 24.72
C GLY A 101 4.07 1.98 25.45
N LEU A 102 2.96 1.74 24.75
CA LEU A 102 1.62 1.58 25.32
C LEU A 102 1.15 0.13 25.25
N GLU A 103 0.15 -0.22 26.05
CA GLU A 103 -0.54 -1.50 25.93
C GLU A 103 -1.32 -1.59 24.61
N ALA A 104 -1.36 -2.78 24.01
CA ALA A 104 -2.23 -3.06 22.88
C ALA A 104 -3.70 -2.73 23.24
N HIS A 105 -4.47 -2.31 22.25
CA HIS A 105 -5.89 -1.96 22.39
C HIS A 105 -6.19 -0.75 23.26
N CYS A 106 -5.19 0.05 23.65
CA CYS A 106 -5.45 1.27 24.40
C CYS A 106 -6.46 2.20 23.68
N ALA A 107 -7.16 3.03 24.44
CA ALA A 107 -8.15 3.96 23.89
C ALA A 107 -7.51 4.93 22.85
N PRO A 108 -8.21 5.27 21.75
CA PRO A 108 -7.68 6.16 20.71
C PRO A 108 -7.13 7.49 21.25
N VAL A 109 -7.80 8.10 22.22
CA VAL A 109 -7.38 9.35 22.86
C VAL A 109 -6.03 9.20 23.56
N ARG A 110 -5.80 8.08 24.26
CA ARG A 110 -4.52 7.78 24.92
C ARG A 110 -3.41 7.53 23.91
N TYR A 111 -3.72 6.82 22.81
CA TYR A 111 -2.78 6.61 21.71
C TYR A 111 -2.31 7.94 21.10
N LEU A 112 -3.24 8.82 20.75
CA LEU A 112 -2.92 10.12 20.16
C LEU A 112 -2.23 11.07 21.13
N ALA A 113 -2.57 11.03 22.42
CA ALA A 113 -1.84 11.77 23.45
C ALA A 113 -0.38 11.34 23.50
N ARG A 114 -0.12 10.02 23.52
CA ARG A 114 1.25 9.49 23.50
C ARG A 114 2.01 9.85 22.24
N ARG A 115 1.34 9.83 21.08
CA ARG A 115 1.93 10.26 19.80
C ARG A 115 2.44 11.70 19.90
N ARG A 116 1.60 12.61 20.43
CA ARG A 116 1.96 14.02 20.67
C ARG A 116 3.07 14.21 21.69
N GLU A 117 3.10 13.42 22.77
CA GLU A 117 4.19 13.46 23.77
C GLU A 117 5.55 13.09 23.15
N LEU A 118 5.56 12.13 22.22
CA LEU A 118 6.77 11.71 21.52
C LEU A 118 7.16 12.69 20.41
N GLY A 119 6.18 13.33 19.79
CA GLY A 119 6.30 14.16 18.60
C GLY A 119 6.27 13.33 17.30
N ALA A 120 5.75 13.94 16.24
CA ALA A 120 5.33 13.23 15.02
C ALA A 120 6.49 12.51 14.34
N TYR A 121 7.64 13.17 14.28
CA TYR A 121 8.86 12.59 13.71
C TYR A 121 9.32 11.35 14.49
N ARG A 122 9.36 11.41 15.83
CA ARG A 122 9.81 10.29 16.65
C ARG A 122 8.82 9.14 16.61
N ALA A 123 7.52 9.43 16.67
CA ALA A 123 6.47 8.42 16.53
C ALA A 123 6.53 7.74 15.16
N GLY A 124 6.68 8.53 14.07
CA GLY A 124 6.85 8.03 12.71
C GLY A 124 8.05 7.09 12.59
N ARG A 125 9.21 7.46 13.15
CA ARG A 125 10.40 6.58 13.18
C ARG A 125 10.14 5.24 13.86
N LEU A 126 9.52 5.25 15.04
CA LEU A 126 9.21 4.03 15.79
C LEU A 126 8.25 3.11 15.02
N LEU A 127 7.24 3.71 14.37
CA LEU A 127 6.25 2.98 13.59
C LEU A 127 6.88 2.39 12.31
N LEU A 128 7.58 3.19 11.51
CA LEU A 128 8.20 2.75 10.26
C LEU A 128 9.23 1.65 10.50
N ARG A 129 10.14 1.84 11.48
CA ARG A 129 11.14 0.84 11.85
C ARG A 129 10.52 -0.42 12.47
N GLY A 130 9.38 -0.27 13.14
CA GLY A 130 8.62 -1.38 13.74
C GLY A 130 7.71 -2.16 12.78
N ALA A 131 7.54 -1.67 11.54
CA ALA A 131 6.66 -2.28 10.54
C ALA A 131 7.20 -3.60 9.97
N GLY A 132 8.53 -3.80 9.99
CA GLY A 132 9.18 -4.96 9.38
C GLY A 132 9.34 -4.86 7.86
N ILE A 133 9.26 -3.64 7.32
CA ILE A 133 9.52 -3.32 5.92
C ILE A 133 10.99 -2.92 5.81
N GLY A 134 11.71 -3.53 4.86
CA GLY A 134 13.14 -3.28 4.64
C GLY A 134 13.43 -2.37 3.44
N ALA A 135 12.49 -2.19 2.53
CA ALA A 135 12.60 -1.23 1.42
C ALA A 135 11.21 -0.74 1.00
N PHE A 136 11.16 0.48 0.48
CA PHE A 136 9.91 1.12 0.07
C PHE A 136 10.01 1.62 -1.37
N LEU A 137 8.95 1.44 -2.14
CA LEU A 137 8.75 2.13 -3.41
C LEU A 137 7.72 3.23 -3.17
N LEU A 138 8.21 4.47 -3.16
CA LEU A 138 7.43 5.64 -2.82
C LEU A 138 6.95 6.32 -4.09
N GLU A 139 5.64 6.35 -4.28
CA GLU A 139 5.03 7.14 -5.34
C GLU A 139 5.22 8.64 -5.03
N SER A 140 5.86 9.36 -5.96
CA SER A 140 6.13 10.78 -5.78
C SER A 140 4.83 11.58 -5.59
N GLY A 141 4.71 12.19 -4.41
CA GLY A 141 3.59 13.05 -4.04
C GLY A 141 3.79 14.51 -4.49
N SER A 142 2.76 15.34 -4.30
CA SER A 142 2.91 16.80 -4.45
C SER A 142 3.93 17.31 -3.42
N PRO A 143 4.89 18.16 -3.81
CA PRO A 143 5.88 18.69 -2.89
C PRO A 143 5.26 19.36 -1.65
N GLY A 144 5.77 19.03 -0.47
CA GLY A 144 5.44 19.69 0.80
C GLY A 144 4.18 19.17 1.53
N GLU A 145 3.38 18.30 0.93
CA GLU A 145 2.22 17.70 1.63
C GLU A 145 2.62 16.50 2.50
N PHE A 146 3.54 15.68 2.00
CA PHE A 146 4.00 14.46 2.65
C PHE A 146 5.52 14.37 2.64
N THR A 147 6.06 13.47 3.46
CA THR A 147 7.50 13.19 3.51
C THR A 147 8.03 12.82 2.12
N SER A 148 9.17 13.39 1.75
CA SER A 148 9.93 12.96 0.56
C SER A 148 10.51 11.55 0.73
N ALA A 149 11.08 11.00 -0.34
CA ALA A 149 11.79 9.72 -0.28
C ALA A 149 12.95 9.77 0.73
N ASP A 150 13.73 10.84 0.74
CA ASP A 150 14.85 11.04 1.67
C ASP A 150 14.39 11.13 3.12
N GLU A 151 13.32 11.89 3.39
CA GLU A 151 12.77 12.03 4.73
C GLU A 151 12.22 10.70 5.24
N LEU A 152 11.54 9.93 4.37
CA LEU A 152 11.04 8.62 4.70
C LEU A 152 12.17 7.62 4.92
N ALA A 153 13.24 7.65 4.10
CA ALA A 153 14.41 6.79 4.23
C ALA A 153 15.13 7.02 5.57
N ALA A 154 15.35 8.29 5.94
CA ALA A 154 15.91 8.65 7.24
C ALA A 154 15.03 8.17 8.40
N ALA A 155 13.70 8.31 8.27
CA ALA A 155 12.78 7.89 9.30
C ALA A 155 12.75 6.35 9.46
N ALA A 156 12.70 5.62 8.34
CA ALA A 156 12.59 4.17 8.27
C ALA A 156 13.91 3.43 8.51
N ASP A 157 15.06 4.10 8.37
CA ASP A 157 16.40 3.46 8.43
C ASP A 157 16.59 2.41 7.34
N GLY A 158 16.14 2.73 6.12
CA GLY A 158 16.16 1.79 5.01
C GLY A 158 16.01 2.48 3.65
N PRO A 159 16.33 1.76 2.57
CA PRO A 159 16.23 2.30 1.21
C PRO A 159 14.78 2.64 0.84
N VAL A 160 14.61 3.81 0.24
CA VAL A 160 13.38 4.26 -0.38
C VAL A 160 13.68 4.58 -1.83
N HIS A 161 12.90 4.01 -2.72
CA HIS A 161 13.05 4.09 -4.16
C HIS A 161 11.90 4.91 -4.74
N GLU A 162 12.19 5.91 -5.55
CA GLU A 162 11.15 6.77 -6.12
C GLU A 162 10.45 6.13 -7.32
N VAL A 163 9.13 6.22 -7.31
CA VAL A 163 8.25 5.91 -8.44
C VAL A 163 7.64 7.21 -8.95
N ILE A 164 7.96 7.58 -10.19
CA ILE A 164 7.54 8.87 -10.75
C ILE A 164 6.14 8.77 -11.37
N ARG A 165 5.22 9.58 -10.87
CA ARG A 165 3.89 9.72 -11.47
C ARG A 165 3.95 10.55 -12.75
N LEU A 166 3.36 10.03 -13.83
CA LEU A 166 3.37 10.69 -15.13
C LEU A 166 2.48 11.95 -15.16
N GLU A 167 1.40 12.00 -14.38
CA GLU A 167 0.49 13.15 -14.39
C GLU A 167 1.07 14.40 -13.71
N PRO A 168 1.70 14.31 -12.52
CA PRO A 168 2.48 15.40 -11.94
C PRO A 168 3.67 15.81 -12.82
N LEU A 169 4.39 14.86 -13.44
CA LEU A 169 5.48 15.18 -14.35
C LEU A 169 5.00 16.03 -15.53
N ALA A 170 3.90 15.62 -16.18
CA ALA A 170 3.28 16.39 -17.25
C ALA A 170 2.73 17.74 -16.78
N GLN A 171 2.18 17.81 -15.56
CA GLN A 171 1.72 19.07 -14.96
C GLN A 171 2.88 20.07 -14.79
N GLU A 172 4.02 19.63 -14.24
CA GLU A 172 5.21 20.47 -14.05
C GLU A 172 5.76 20.99 -15.38
N VAL A 173 5.84 20.11 -16.38
CA VAL A 173 6.25 20.51 -17.74
C VAL A 173 5.26 21.50 -18.34
N ALA A 174 3.96 21.33 -18.13
CA ALA A 174 2.95 22.27 -18.60
C ALA A 174 3.08 23.64 -17.92
N ASP A 175 3.41 23.68 -16.62
CA ASP A 175 3.62 24.92 -15.85
C ASP A 175 4.79 25.76 -16.38
N THR A 176 5.77 25.17 -17.07
CA THR A 176 6.92 25.87 -17.66
C THR A 176 6.88 25.98 -19.18
N SER A 177 5.90 25.36 -19.85
CA SER A 177 5.81 25.33 -21.31
C SER A 177 4.92 26.47 -21.85
N GLY A 178 5.46 27.26 -22.78
CA GLY A 178 4.75 28.40 -23.38
C GLY A 178 3.88 28.09 -24.60
N SER A 179 3.94 26.86 -25.12
CA SER A 179 3.16 26.41 -26.28
C SER A 179 2.89 24.91 -26.24
N VAL A 180 1.93 24.44 -27.04
CA VAL A 180 1.63 23.00 -27.22
C VAL A 180 2.86 22.23 -27.71
N ASP A 181 3.60 22.80 -28.65
CA ASP A 181 4.75 22.14 -29.26
C ASP A 181 5.92 22.04 -28.28
N SER A 182 6.14 23.12 -27.53
CA SER A 182 7.09 23.11 -26.41
C SER A 182 6.69 22.09 -25.35
N PHE A 183 5.41 22.00 -25.00
CA PHE A 183 4.92 21.03 -24.01
C PHE A 183 5.20 19.59 -24.45
N ILE A 184 4.88 19.22 -25.69
CA ILE A 184 5.11 17.85 -26.19
C ILE A 184 6.61 17.52 -26.18
N GLY A 185 7.45 18.42 -26.69
CA GLY A 185 8.91 18.23 -26.70
C GLY A 185 9.49 18.11 -25.29
N ASN A 186 9.17 19.07 -24.42
CA ASN A 186 9.65 19.11 -23.05
C ASN A 186 9.17 17.90 -22.22
N THR A 187 7.99 17.35 -22.54
CA THR A 187 7.48 16.16 -21.84
C THR A 187 8.31 14.92 -22.17
N ALA A 188 8.68 14.76 -23.44
CA ALA A 188 9.57 13.66 -23.85
C ALA A 188 10.95 13.79 -23.19
N GLU A 189 11.52 15.00 -23.15
CA GLU A 189 12.79 15.28 -22.46
C GLU A 189 12.71 15.01 -20.95
N ALA A 190 11.62 15.47 -20.30
CA ALA A 190 11.40 15.26 -18.88
C ALA A 190 11.25 13.78 -18.53
N LEU A 191 10.53 13.00 -19.36
CA LEU A 191 10.41 11.56 -19.18
C LEU A 191 11.75 10.84 -19.35
N TYR A 192 12.54 11.23 -20.36
CA TYR A 192 13.87 10.68 -20.57
C TYR A 192 14.82 10.98 -19.38
N ALA A 193 14.78 12.22 -18.86
CA ALA A 193 15.55 12.62 -17.69
C ALA A 193 15.09 11.88 -16.42
N ALA A 194 13.78 11.77 -16.22
CA ALA A 194 13.16 11.00 -15.14
C ALA A 194 13.61 9.53 -15.16
N ALA A 195 13.66 8.91 -16.34
CA ALA A 195 14.08 7.52 -16.49
C ALA A 195 15.55 7.25 -16.08
N GLN A 196 16.40 8.28 -15.91
CA GLN A 196 17.78 8.09 -15.47
C GLN A 196 17.91 7.80 -13.96
N HIS A 197 16.88 8.12 -13.17
CA HIS A 197 16.92 7.99 -11.71
C HIS A 197 15.66 7.34 -11.11
N ALA A 198 14.55 7.33 -11.84
CA ALA A 198 13.35 6.62 -11.41
C ALA A 198 13.58 5.11 -11.33
N THR A 199 13.01 4.48 -10.30
CA THR A 199 12.95 3.01 -10.23
C THR A 199 11.80 2.45 -11.08
N ALA A 200 10.71 3.22 -11.19
CA ALA A 200 9.54 2.89 -12.00
C ALA A 200 8.75 4.16 -12.33
N PHE A 201 7.83 4.05 -13.28
CA PHE A 201 6.79 5.05 -13.52
C PHE A 201 5.44 4.58 -12.97
N ALA A 202 4.54 5.51 -12.71
CA ALA A 202 3.16 5.22 -12.31
C ALA A 202 2.17 6.12 -13.06
N VAL A 203 0.98 5.57 -13.36
CA VAL A 203 -0.10 6.33 -14.01
C VAL A 203 -1.48 5.81 -13.62
N GLY A 204 -2.43 6.72 -13.45
CA GLY A 204 -3.86 6.43 -13.37
C GLY A 204 -4.45 6.24 -14.76
N ILE A 205 -5.03 5.06 -15.02
CA ILE A 205 -5.58 4.72 -16.34
C ILE A 205 -6.86 3.90 -16.19
N THR A 206 -7.89 4.29 -16.94
CA THR A 206 -9.17 3.56 -17.01
C THR A 206 -9.22 2.60 -18.20
N PHE A 207 -8.57 3.00 -19.30
CA PHE A 207 -8.53 2.29 -20.57
C PHE A 207 -7.30 2.74 -21.36
N CYS A 208 -6.74 1.86 -22.17
CA CYS A 208 -5.69 2.19 -23.13
C CYS A 208 -5.88 1.36 -24.40
N ASP A 209 -5.72 2.02 -25.55
CA ASP A 209 -5.76 1.39 -26.86
C ASP A 209 -4.54 0.48 -27.07
N GLU A 210 -4.70 -0.48 -28.00
CA GLU A 210 -3.63 -1.43 -28.37
C GLU A 210 -2.51 -0.76 -29.18
N THR A 211 -2.71 0.46 -29.66
CA THR A 211 -1.71 1.25 -30.38
C THR A 211 -1.52 2.62 -29.73
N PRO A 212 -0.31 3.21 -29.82
CA PRO A 212 -0.10 4.59 -29.40
C PRO A 212 -1.06 5.56 -30.12
N PRO A 213 -1.53 6.63 -29.44
CA PRO A 213 -2.40 7.62 -30.06
C PRO A 213 -1.71 8.37 -31.20
N ASP A 214 -2.48 8.82 -32.19
CA ASP A 214 -1.95 9.58 -33.32
C ASP A 214 -1.34 10.92 -32.84
N PRO A 215 -0.14 11.33 -33.32
CA PRO A 215 0.48 12.57 -32.88
C PRO A 215 -0.39 13.83 -33.03
N ARG A 216 -1.29 13.87 -34.02
CA ARG A 216 -2.26 14.98 -34.20
C ARG A 216 -3.34 14.95 -33.15
N GLU A 217 -3.78 13.77 -32.72
CA GLU A 217 -4.71 13.60 -31.62
C GLU A 217 -4.09 14.07 -30.30
N VAL A 218 -2.85 13.65 -30.02
CA VAL A 218 -2.08 14.10 -28.85
C VAL A 218 -1.94 15.61 -28.84
N ARG A 219 -1.59 16.22 -29.99
CA ARG A 219 -1.48 17.68 -30.11
C ARG A 219 -2.79 18.40 -29.83
N ARG A 220 -3.92 17.90 -30.37
CA ARG A 220 -5.24 18.47 -30.10
C ARG A 220 -5.65 18.31 -28.64
N ALA A 221 -5.32 17.19 -28.01
CA ALA A 221 -5.58 16.94 -26.60
C ALA A 221 -4.76 17.89 -25.70
N ALA A 222 -3.48 18.07 -26.02
CA ALA A 222 -2.60 19.02 -25.36
C ALA A 222 -3.13 20.46 -25.50
N ASP A 223 -3.53 20.87 -26.70
CA ASP A 223 -4.10 22.20 -26.95
C ASP A 223 -5.37 22.46 -26.11
N ARG A 224 -6.33 21.53 -26.12
CA ARG A 224 -7.54 21.64 -25.30
C ARG A 224 -7.24 21.73 -23.82
N TRP A 225 -6.35 20.86 -23.32
CA TRP A 225 -6.00 20.83 -21.91
C TRP A 225 -5.24 22.09 -21.49
N LEU A 226 -4.21 22.49 -22.23
CA LEU A 226 -3.42 23.70 -21.94
C LEU A 226 -4.26 24.98 -22.05
N GLY A 227 -5.19 25.06 -23.00
CA GLY A 227 -6.07 26.22 -23.17
C GLY A 227 -7.12 26.38 -22.06
N GLY A 228 -7.49 25.29 -21.37
CA GLY A 228 -8.51 25.28 -20.32
C GLY A 228 -7.98 25.03 -18.90
N ARG A 229 -6.69 24.76 -18.72
CA ARG A 229 -6.14 24.37 -17.41
C ARG A 229 -6.05 25.54 -16.44
N THR A 230 -6.29 25.25 -15.17
CA THR A 230 -5.77 26.08 -14.08
C THR A 230 -4.31 25.73 -13.82
N PRO A 231 -3.51 26.66 -13.26
CA PRO A 231 -2.16 26.33 -12.81
C PRO A 231 -2.20 25.10 -11.89
N ARG A 232 -1.25 24.17 -12.06
CA ARG A 232 -1.18 22.91 -11.32
C ARG A 232 -2.31 21.90 -11.57
N ALA A 233 -3.17 22.10 -12.56
CA ALA A 233 -4.11 21.06 -12.97
C ALA A 233 -3.38 19.89 -13.64
N ARG A 234 -3.71 18.66 -13.25
CA ARG A 234 -3.18 17.43 -13.86
C ARG A 234 -3.88 17.12 -15.19
N PRO A 235 -3.22 16.44 -16.14
CA PRO A 235 -3.88 15.97 -17.35
C PRO A 235 -4.93 14.91 -17.00
N THR A 236 -6.11 15.04 -17.60
CA THR A 236 -7.20 14.05 -17.52
C THR A 236 -7.66 13.59 -18.90
N ASP A 237 -7.16 14.21 -19.98
CA ASP A 237 -7.50 13.83 -21.34
C ASP A 237 -6.93 12.43 -21.64
N PRO A 238 -7.76 11.45 -22.05
CA PRO A 238 -7.32 10.09 -22.31
C PRO A 238 -6.17 9.99 -23.31
N ALA A 239 -6.16 10.80 -24.38
CA ALA A 239 -5.11 10.71 -25.39
C ALA A 239 -3.74 11.14 -24.82
N LEU A 240 -3.72 12.11 -23.90
CA LEU A 240 -2.50 12.51 -23.20
C LEU A 240 -2.02 11.42 -22.24
N LEU A 241 -2.91 10.84 -21.43
CA LEU A 241 -2.55 9.78 -20.50
C LEU A 241 -2.03 8.53 -21.22
N GLN A 242 -2.68 8.16 -22.34
CA GLN A 242 -2.21 7.07 -23.20
C GLN A 242 -0.85 7.38 -23.83
N HIS A 243 -0.64 8.60 -24.32
CA HIS A 243 0.65 9.02 -24.88
C HIS A 243 1.79 8.94 -23.85
N LEU A 244 1.54 9.42 -22.62
CA LEU A 244 2.47 9.32 -21.51
C LEU A 244 2.77 7.86 -21.16
N LEU A 245 1.75 7.02 -21.07
CA LEU A 245 1.89 5.59 -20.77
C LEU A 245 2.72 4.86 -21.84
N TRP A 246 2.43 5.06 -23.12
CA TRP A 246 3.23 4.46 -24.20
C TRP A 246 4.68 4.95 -24.19
N SER A 247 4.91 6.22 -23.85
CA SER A 247 6.26 6.78 -23.69
C SER A 247 7.00 6.16 -22.50
N ALA A 248 6.31 5.94 -21.38
CA ALA A 248 6.86 5.25 -20.22
C ALA A 248 7.18 3.79 -20.52
N VAL A 249 6.32 3.08 -21.26
CA VAL A 249 6.60 1.71 -21.73
C VAL A 249 7.86 1.67 -22.59
N ALA A 250 8.07 2.65 -23.47
CA ALA A 250 9.27 2.71 -24.31
C ALA A 250 10.57 2.94 -23.53
N SER A 251 10.51 3.39 -22.27
CA SER A 251 11.69 3.63 -21.43
C SER A 251 12.37 2.34 -20.94
N GLY A 252 11.67 1.20 -20.95
CA GLY A 252 12.19 -0.07 -20.41
C GLY A 252 12.17 -0.18 -18.88
N LEU A 253 11.67 0.85 -18.18
CA LEU A 253 11.46 0.82 -16.73
C LEU A 253 10.09 0.24 -16.39
N PRO A 254 9.93 -0.45 -15.25
CA PRO A 254 8.63 -0.94 -14.81
C PRO A 254 7.59 0.17 -14.70
N VAL A 255 6.32 -0.15 -15.02
CA VAL A 255 5.21 0.81 -14.95
C VAL A 255 4.08 0.28 -14.06
N GLN A 256 3.72 1.06 -13.05
CA GLN A 256 2.58 0.85 -12.17
C GLN A 256 1.30 1.44 -12.78
N LEU A 257 0.28 0.60 -12.95
CA LEU A 257 -1.00 0.95 -13.56
C LEU A 257 -2.09 1.01 -12.50
N HIS A 258 -2.44 2.21 -12.06
CA HIS A 258 -3.54 2.44 -11.14
C HIS A 258 -4.85 2.44 -11.91
N CYS A 259 -5.75 1.53 -11.58
CA CYS A 259 -7.03 1.38 -12.28
C CYS A 259 -8.13 1.02 -11.30
N ALA A 260 -9.38 1.39 -11.60
CA ALA A 260 -10.50 0.91 -10.81
C ALA A 260 -10.75 -0.58 -11.10
N ASP A 261 -10.91 -0.93 -12.37
CA ASP A 261 -11.03 -2.29 -12.90
C ASP A 261 -9.94 -2.48 -13.98
N PRO A 262 -9.07 -3.50 -13.88
CA PRO A 262 -8.02 -3.73 -14.86
C PRO A 262 -8.52 -4.37 -16.16
N GLN A 263 -9.78 -4.84 -16.24
CA GLN A 263 -10.31 -5.52 -17.43
C GLN A 263 -10.14 -4.74 -18.75
N PRO A 264 -10.43 -3.42 -18.81
CA PRO A 264 -10.32 -2.67 -20.05
C PRO A 264 -8.87 -2.53 -20.55
N LEU A 265 -7.87 -2.86 -19.73
CA LEU A 265 -6.45 -2.81 -20.10
C LEU A 265 -5.99 -4.08 -20.82
N ALA A 266 -6.80 -5.15 -20.90
CA ALA A 266 -6.38 -6.44 -21.45
C ALA A 266 -5.84 -6.35 -22.89
N GLY A 267 -6.39 -5.46 -23.73
CA GLY A 267 -5.88 -5.20 -25.08
C GLY A 267 -4.48 -4.59 -25.04
N PHE A 268 -4.31 -3.52 -24.28
CA PHE A 268 -3.01 -2.87 -24.05
C PHE A 268 -1.96 -3.83 -23.46
N LEU A 269 -2.33 -4.66 -22.48
CA LEU A 269 -1.42 -5.66 -21.89
C LEU A 269 -0.94 -6.66 -22.95
N ARG A 270 -1.80 -7.05 -23.90
CA ARG A 270 -1.42 -7.90 -25.02
C ARG A 270 -0.49 -7.18 -25.99
N ALA A 271 -0.80 -5.93 -26.32
CA ALA A 271 -0.03 -5.13 -27.27
C ALA A 271 1.40 -4.80 -26.79
N THR A 272 1.60 -4.73 -25.48
CA THR A 272 2.91 -4.48 -24.86
C THR A 272 3.75 -5.74 -24.65
N ALA A 273 3.25 -6.92 -25.03
CA ALA A 273 4.02 -8.16 -24.97
C ALA A 273 5.27 -8.06 -25.85
N GLY A 274 6.45 -8.21 -25.24
CA GLY A 274 7.74 -8.09 -25.93
C GLY A 274 8.32 -6.68 -25.98
N ALA A 275 7.67 -5.68 -25.38
CA ALA A 275 8.21 -4.31 -25.28
C ALA A 275 9.42 -4.18 -24.34
N GLY A 276 9.71 -5.22 -23.53
CA GLY A 276 10.82 -5.22 -22.57
C GLY A 276 10.53 -4.53 -21.24
N THR A 277 9.29 -4.09 -21.04
CA THR A 277 8.83 -3.39 -19.83
C THR A 277 7.88 -4.26 -19.02
N ASP A 278 8.14 -4.37 -17.71
CA ASP A 278 7.25 -5.03 -16.78
C ASP A 278 6.11 -4.08 -16.35
N LEU A 279 4.87 -4.58 -16.34
CA LEU A 279 3.68 -3.83 -15.95
C LEU A 279 3.14 -4.37 -14.63
N VAL A 280 2.81 -3.49 -13.69
CA VAL A 280 2.28 -3.85 -12.38
C VAL A 280 0.88 -3.29 -12.20
N LEU A 281 -0.12 -4.16 -12.10
CA LEU A 281 -1.52 -3.78 -11.92
C LEU A 281 -1.80 -3.44 -10.45
N LEU A 282 -2.27 -2.22 -10.20
CA LEU A 282 -2.71 -1.71 -8.90
C LEU A 282 -4.21 -1.38 -8.97
N PRO A 283 -5.09 -2.38 -8.78
CA PRO A 283 -6.53 -2.18 -8.88
C PRO A 283 -7.14 -1.62 -7.60
N SER A 284 -8.20 -0.83 -7.72
CA SER A 284 -9.10 -0.55 -6.59
C SER A 284 -9.84 -1.82 -6.16
N ARG A 285 -10.24 -1.89 -4.89
CA ARG A 285 -11.13 -2.96 -4.43
C ARG A 285 -12.49 -2.86 -5.15
N PRO A 286 -13.09 -4.00 -5.57
CA PRO A 286 -12.74 -5.40 -5.25
C PRO A 286 -11.89 -6.13 -6.31
N HIS A 287 -11.20 -5.43 -7.22
CA HIS A 287 -10.69 -6.05 -8.46
C HIS A 287 -9.29 -6.69 -8.37
N HIS A 288 -8.75 -6.97 -7.17
CA HIS A 288 -7.41 -7.59 -7.05
C HIS A 288 -7.38 -9.00 -7.63
N ARG A 289 -8.45 -9.78 -7.42
CA ARG A 289 -8.61 -11.10 -8.04
C ARG A 289 -8.45 -11.04 -9.57
N ARG A 290 -9.08 -10.06 -10.22
CA ARG A 290 -9.02 -9.89 -11.67
C ARG A 290 -7.65 -9.42 -12.14
N ALA A 291 -6.98 -8.54 -11.40
CA ALA A 291 -5.60 -8.16 -11.70
C ALA A 291 -4.66 -9.39 -11.66
N ALA A 292 -4.82 -10.27 -10.67
CA ALA A 292 -4.05 -11.50 -10.59
C ALA A 292 -4.32 -12.42 -11.80
N GLN A 293 -5.58 -12.60 -12.21
CA GLN A 293 -5.94 -13.37 -13.41
C GLN A 293 -5.29 -12.81 -14.69
N LEU A 294 -5.26 -11.49 -14.85
CA LEU A 294 -4.57 -10.84 -15.98
C LEU A 294 -3.05 -11.02 -15.90
N ALA A 295 -2.46 -10.90 -14.70
CA ALA A 295 -1.03 -11.16 -14.49
C ALA A 295 -0.64 -12.61 -14.80
N ALA A 296 -1.55 -13.58 -14.60
CA ALA A 296 -1.34 -14.96 -15.00
C ALA A 296 -1.33 -15.16 -16.52
N ALA A 297 -2.04 -14.31 -17.27
CA ALA A 297 -2.20 -14.43 -18.72
C ALA A 297 -1.01 -13.89 -19.53
N PHE A 298 -0.20 -12.99 -18.96
CA PHE A 298 0.88 -12.30 -19.68
C PHE A 298 2.21 -12.38 -18.94
N ALA A 299 3.30 -12.67 -19.65
CA ALA A 299 4.62 -12.92 -19.04
C ALA A 299 5.24 -11.69 -18.34
N HIS A 300 4.99 -10.49 -18.85
CA HIS A 300 5.50 -9.21 -18.32
C HIS A 300 4.55 -8.49 -17.36
N VAL A 301 3.38 -9.07 -17.06
CA VAL A 301 2.37 -8.42 -16.19
C VAL A 301 2.38 -9.03 -14.79
N TYR A 302 2.37 -8.18 -13.78
CA TYR A 302 2.34 -8.53 -12.36
C TYR A 302 1.14 -7.86 -11.69
N ALA A 303 0.77 -8.34 -10.51
CA ALA A 303 -0.37 -7.80 -9.78
C ALA A 303 -0.03 -7.53 -8.32
N ASP A 304 -0.60 -6.44 -7.82
CA ASP A 304 -0.63 -6.17 -6.39
C ASP A 304 -1.48 -7.20 -5.63
N ALA A 305 -0.93 -7.74 -4.56
CA ALA A 305 -1.62 -8.61 -3.63
C ALA A 305 -2.12 -7.86 -2.38
N GLY A 306 -1.62 -6.63 -2.18
CA GLY A 306 -1.95 -5.78 -1.06
C GLY A 306 -1.68 -6.41 0.31
N PRO A 307 -2.27 -5.87 1.38
CA PRO A 307 -2.07 -6.37 2.74
C PRO A 307 -2.85 -7.68 3.04
N ARG A 308 -3.66 -8.19 2.10
CA ARG A 308 -4.50 -9.37 2.27
C ARG A 308 -4.46 -10.25 1.01
N PRO A 309 -3.38 -11.01 0.80
CA PRO A 309 -3.12 -11.70 -0.46
C PRO A 309 -4.02 -12.92 -0.73
N GLY A 310 -4.98 -13.24 0.15
CA GLY A 310 -5.78 -14.46 0.07
C GLY A 310 -6.60 -14.59 -1.22
N GLU A 311 -7.09 -13.48 -1.78
CA GLU A 311 -7.87 -13.51 -3.03
C GLU A 311 -7.03 -13.53 -4.31
N THR A 312 -5.72 -13.24 -4.22
CA THR A 312 -4.82 -13.20 -5.39
C THR A 312 -3.94 -14.43 -5.51
N LEU A 313 -3.56 -15.06 -4.38
CA LEU A 313 -2.65 -16.20 -4.35
C LEU A 313 -3.12 -17.42 -5.15
N GLY A 314 -4.43 -17.60 -5.29
CA GLY A 314 -5.01 -18.71 -6.08
C GLY A 314 -5.16 -18.40 -7.57
N GLU A 315 -4.92 -17.16 -8.00
CA GLU A 315 -5.30 -16.69 -9.33
C GLU A 315 -4.10 -16.47 -10.25
N ALA A 316 -2.89 -16.37 -9.70
CA ALA A 316 -1.66 -16.18 -10.44
C ALA A 316 -0.51 -17.00 -9.84
N PRO A 317 0.53 -17.34 -10.62
CA PRO A 317 1.76 -17.87 -10.06
C PRO A 317 2.30 -16.93 -8.97
N PHE A 318 2.77 -17.47 -7.84
CA PHE A 318 3.24 -16.65 -6.70
C PHE A 318 4.33 -15.64 -7.07
N GLY A 319 5.13 -15.94 -8.10
CA GLY A 319 6.15 -15.03 -8.64
C GLY A 319 5.60 -13.83 -9.42
N LYS A 320 4.29 -13.70 -9.56
CA LYS A 320 3.57 -12.60 -10.21
C LYS A 320 2.93 -11.63 -9.23
N LEU A 321 2.98 -11.94 -7.94
CA LEU A 321 2.28 -11.21 -6.89
C LEU A 321 3.28 -10.42 -6.05
N LEU A 322 2.92 -9.19 -5.71
CA LEU A 322 3.74 -8.29 -4.91
C LEU A 322 2.96 -7.78 -3.69
N PHE A 323 3.65 -7.68 -2.56
CA PHE A 323 3.13 -7.02 -1.37
C PHE A 323 3.16 -5.49 -1.52
N SER A 324 2.05 -4.84 -1.15
CA SER A 324 2.01 -3.41 -0.89
C SER A 324 1.21 -3.11 0.37
N THR A 325 1.51 -1.96 0.99
CA THR A 325 0.65 -1.38 2.04
C THR A 325 -0.39 -0.44 1.44
N GLY A 326 -0.07 0.27 0.36
CA GLY A 326 -0.83 1.42 -0.13
C GLY A 326 -0.91 2.55 0.91
N ALA A 327 0.01 2.57 1.88
CA ALA A 327 -0.03 3.52 2.99
C ALA A 327 0.13 4.96 2.49
N ARG A 328 -0.71 5.85 3.00
CA ARG A 328 -0.68 7.29 2.71
C ARG A 328 -0.94 8.06 3.98
N ALA A 329 -0.20 9.16 4.18
CA ALA A 329 -0.37 10.14 5.26
C ALA A 329 -0.05 9.62 6.68
N LEU A 330 -0.51 8.43 7.07
CA LEU A 330 -0.32 7.87 8.40
C LEU A 330 0.78 6.79 8.44
N PRO A 331 1.86 6.96 9.24
CA PRO A 331 2.88 5.91 9.41
C PRO A 331 2.30 4.62 10.00
N GLU A 332 1.17 4.69 10.72
CA GLU A 332 0.43 3.54 11.24
C GLU A 332 -0.05 2.57 10.14
N LEU A 333 -0.33 3.08 8.94
CA LEU A 333 -0.81 2.26 7.82
C LEU A 333 0.27 1.31 7.29
N TYR A 334 1.55 1.69 7.39
CA TYR A 334 2.66 0.80 7.08
C TYR A 334 2.70 -0.40 8.03
N VAL A 335 2.58 -0.14 9.34
CA VAL A 335 2.56 -1.19 10.36
C VAL A 335 1.36 -2.12 10.14
N THR A 336 0.17 -1.55 9.99
CA THR A 336 -1.05 -2.37 9.85
C THR A 336 -1.07 -3.17 8.56
N GLY A 337 -0.65 -2.58 7.43
CA GLY A 337 -0.53 -3.27 6.14
C GLY A 337 0.45 -4.46 6.21
N ALA A 338 1.66 -4.22 6.72
CA ALA A 338 2.67 -5.27 6.88
C ALA A 338 2.20 -6.40 7.81
N ARG A 339 1.61 -6.06 8.96
CA ARG A 339 1.14 -7.06 9.93
C ARG A 339 -0.05 -7.87 9.42
N LEU A 340 -0.97 -7.25 8.67
CA LEU A 340 -2.07 -7.96 7.99
C LEU A 340 -1.54 -8.93 6.94
N PHE A 341 -0.56 -8.50 6.14
CA PHE A 341 0.04 -9.36 5.11
C PHE A 341 0.72 -10.56 5.74
N VAL A 342 1.60 -10.31 6.71
CA VAL A 342 2.30 -11.36 7.47
C VAL A 342 1.24 -12.30 8.07
N ARG A 343 0.29 -11.83 8.87
CA ARG A 343 -0.72 -12.71 9.47
C ARG A 343 -1.56 -13.49 8.44
N SER A 344 -1.88 -12.92 7.29
CA SER A 344 -2.61 -13.62 6.22
C SER A 344 -1.77 -14.71 5.58
N MET A 345 -0.51 -14.41 5.23
CA MET A 345 0.44 -15.40 4.70
C MET A 345 0.70 -16.53 5.69
N ALA A 346 0.76 -16.22 6.99
CA ALA A 346 0.87 -17.18 8.09
C ALA A 346 -0.13 -18.31 7.98
N ARG A 347 -1.38 -17.87 7.85
CA ARG A 347 -2.56 -18.70 7.98
C ARG A 347 -2.65 -19.57 6.75
N LEU A 348 -2.56 -18.96 5.57
CA LEU A 348 -2.58 -19.66 4.28
C LEU A 348 -1.43 -20.67 4.17
N ALA A 349 -0.20 -20.29 4.53
CA ALA A 349 0.94 -21.20 4.52
C ALA A 349 0.76 -22.38 5.50
N SER A 350 0.17 -22.13 6.67
CA SER A 350 -0.09 -23.18 7.66
C SER A 350 -1.18 -24.15 7.18
N GLU A 351 -2.24 -23.62 6.55
CA GLU A 351 -3.30 -24.39 5.90
C GLU A 351 -2.72 -25.28 4.79
N TRP A 352 -1.93 -24.73 3.87
CA TRP A 352 -1.31 -25.51 2.79
C TRP A 352 -0.43 -26.66 3.28
N VAL A 353 0.31 -26.43 4.37
CA VAL A 353 1.15 -27.47 4.99
C VAL A 353 0.31 -28.53 5.70
N ALA A 354 -0.75 -28.13 6.40
CA ALA A 354 -1.65 -29.04 7.09
C ALA A 354 -2.40 -29.95 6.11
N ASP A 355 -2.81 -29.40 4.97
CA ASP A 355 -3.50 -30.12 3.90
C ASP A 355 -2.56 -30.95 3.01
N GLY A 356 -1.25 -30.84 3.21
CA GLY A 356 -0.25 -31.60 2.46
C GLY A 356 0.03 -31.07 1.05
N PHE A 357 -0.39 -29.85 0.71
CA PHE A 357 -0.09 -29.23 -0.60
C PHE A 357 1.40 -28.88 -0.77
N CYS A 358 2.10 -28.57 0.32
CA CYS A 358 3.54 -28.29 0.29
C CYS A 358 4.21 -28.52 1.64
N THR A 359 5.54 -28.58 1.62
CA THR A 359 6.37 -28.63 2.82
C THR A 359 6.54 -27.24 3.45
N ARG A 360 6.91 -27.20 4.74
CA ARG A 360 7.19 -25.92 5.44
C ARG A 360 8.27 -25.06 4.73
N PRO A 361 9.39 -25.63 4.23
CA PRO A 361 10.36 -24.85 3.45
C PRO A 361 9.78 -24.25 2.16
N GLU A 362 8.95 -24.99 1.44
CA GLU A 362 8.30 -24.50 0.21
C GLU A 362 7.32 -23.36 0.50
N ALA A 363 6.47 -23.51 1.52
CA ALA A 363 5.56 -22.46 1.95
C ALA A 363 6.30 -21.17 2.34
N ARG A 364 7.43 -21.29 3.04
CA ARG A 364 8.31 -20.15 3.37
C ARG A 364 8.91 -19.50 2.13
N ARG A 365 9.40 -20.30 1.18
CA ARG A 365 9.95 -19.80 -0.09
C ARG A 365 8.90 -19.03 -0.88
N ILE A 366 7.68 -19.56 -0.97
CA ILE A 366 6.54 -18.90 -1.61
C ILE A 366 6.22 -17.58 -0.92
N ALA A 367 6.14 -17.58 0.42
CA ALA A 367 5.84 -16.36 1.16
C ALA A 367 6.93 -15.29 1.01
N ALA A 368 8.21 -15.69 1.03
CA ALA A 368 9.33 -14.78 0.77
C ALA A 368 9.32 -14.20 -0.66
N LEU A 369 8.83 -14.98 -1.63
CA LEU A 369 8.68 -14.55 -3.02
C LEU A 369 7.69 -13.38 -3.12
N VAL A 370 6.50 -13.52 -2.54
CA VAL A 370 5.46 -12.47 -2.56
C VAL A 370 5.84 -11.28 -1.67
N ALA A 371 6.45 -11.54 -0.52
CA ALA A 371 6.85 -10.53 0.47
C ALA A 371 7.90 -9.54 -0.04
N ALA A 372 8.81 -9.99 -0.90
CA ALA A 372 9.94 -9.17 -1.35
C ALA A 372 10.59 -9.67 -2.64
N GLY A 373 10.68 -10.99 -2.84
CA GLY A 373 11.45 -11.57 -3.94
C GLY A 373 10.98 -11.15 -5.34
N THR A 374 9.68 -11.02 -5.57
CA THR A 374 9.12 -10.55 -6.83
C THR A 374 9.43 -9.07 -7.05
N ALA A 375 9.23 -8.22 -6.04
CA ALA A 375 9.55 -6.80 -6.12
C ALA A 375 11.04 -6.55 -6.42
N ARG A 376 11.96 -7.26 -5.76
CA ARG A 376 13.41 -7.15 -6.03
C ARG A 376 13.75 -7.37 -7.50
N ARG A 377 13.14 -8.38 -8.14
CA ARG A 377 13.38 -8.71 -9.54
C ARG A 377 12.75 -7.70 -10.49
N VAL A 378 11.46 -7.40 -10.32
CA VAL A 378 10.70 -6.51 -11.20
C VAL A 378 11.32 -5.11 -11.20
N TYR A 379 11.64 -4.59 -10.01
CA TYR A 379 12.19 -3.24 -9.85
C TYR A 379 13.72 -3.18 -9.85
N ARG A 380 14.41 -4.30 -10.11
CA ARG A 380 15.88 -4.38 -10.25
C ARG A 380 16.65 -3.79 -9.05
N LEU A 381 16.11 -3.95 -7.84
CA LEU A 381 16.60 -3.26 -6.63
C LEU A 381 18.00 -3.72 -6.20
N ASP A 382 18.38 -4.95 -6.54
CA ASP A 382 19.71 -5.49 -6.18
C ASP A 382 20.84 -4.87 -7.03
N ALA A 383 20.55 -4.40 -8.25
CA ALA A 383 21.54 -3.74 -9.12
C ALA A 383 21.82 -2.28 -8.70
N ALA A 384 20.84 -1.63 -8.07
CA ALA A 384 20.96 -0.25 -7.58
C ALA A 384 21.86 -0.15 -6.34
N ALA A 385 21.93 -1.19 -5.50
CA ALA A 385 22.77 -1.22 -4.30
C ALA A 385 24.27 -1.37 -4.60
N SER A 386 24.65 -1.88 -5.78
CA SER A 386 26.05 -2.06 -6.19
C SER A 386 26.69 -0.82 -6.85
N GLY A 387 25.92 0.24 -7.11
CA GLY A 387 26.39 1.43 -7.84
C GLY A 387 26.94 2.57 -6.98
N THR A 388 26.92 2.44 -5.65
CA THR A 388 27.30 3.48 -4.68
C THR A 388 28.57 3.16 -3.88
N GLY A 389 29.42 2.27 -4.42
CA GLY A 389 30.71 1.90 -3.83
C GLY A 389 31.85 2.86 -4.15
#